data_AF-A0A1H8IGM2-F1
#
_entry.id   AF-A0A1H8IGM2-F1
#
_cell.length_a   1.000
_cell.length_b   1.000
_cell.length_c   1.000
_cell.angle_alpha   90.00
_cell.angle_beta   90.00
_cell.angle_gamma   90.00
#
_symmetry.space_group_name_H-M   'P 1'
#
loop_
_entity.id
_entity.type
_entity.pdbx_description
1 polymer ?
#
loop_
_entity_poly.entity_id
_entity_poly.type
_entity_poly.pdbx_seq_one_letter_code
_entity_poly.pdbx_strand_id
1 'polypeptide(L)'
;MAKRKSSAKTIHLTHEMRIKKAINEFHHFLSTATEAEKNVVRHVKVGIGPEAVMQEIRRLLGESMAKCKVIPFPQERKRKNADLALCRNGKIEPTFLELDKGIKK
;
A
#
# COMPACT_ATOMS: atom_id res chain seq x y z
N MET A 1 15.56 4.84 44.88
CA MET A 1 16.76 5.14 44.07
C MET A 1 16.47 4.84 42.60
N ALA A 2 16.44 5.87 41.75
CA ALA A 2 16.13 5.71 40.32
C ALA A 2 17.38 5.22 39.56
N LYS A 3 17.33 3.98 39.02
CA LYS A 3 18.37 3.44 38.14
C LYS A 3 18.40 4.26 36.84
N ARG A 4 19.44 5.10 36.68
CA ARG A 4 19.72 5.77 35.40
C ARG A 4 20.07 4.69 34.37
N LYS A 5 19.27 4.54 33.32
CA LYS A 5 19.60 3.68 32.18
C LYS A 5 20.85 4.24 31.52
N SER A 6 21.87 3.40 31.32
CA SER A 6 23.08 3.80 30.61
C SER A 6 22.69 4.24 29.20
N SER A 7 23.11 5.44 28.81
CA SER A 7 22.93 5.93 27.44
C SER A 7 23.68 4.97 26.51
N ALA A 8 22.95 4.28 25.63
CA ALA A 8 23.55 3.41 24.63
C ALA A 8 24.52 4.25 23.79
N LYS A 9 25.80 3.85 23.75
CA LYS A 9 26.79 4.49 22.89
C LYS A 9 26.39 4.23 21.44
N THR A 10 26.28 5.29 20.64
CA THR A 10 26.05 5.17 19.20
C THR A 10 27.25 4.49 18.56
N ILE A 11 27.05 3.28 18.03
CA ILE A 11 28.10 2.55 17.31
C ILE A 11 28.03 2.96 15.84
N HIS A 12 29.09 3.62 15.35
CA HIS A 12 29.24 3.93 13.94
C HIS A 12 29.86 2.72 13.22
N LEU A 13 29.15 2.18 12.23
CA LEU A 13 29.64 1.07 11.42
C LEU A 13 30.72 1.57 10.46
N THR A 14 31.80 0.80 10.33
CA THR A 14 32.78 1.01 9.26
C THR A 14 32.13 0.76 7.90
N HIS A 15 32.76 1.26 6.82
CA HIS A 15 32.23 1.08 5.46
C HIS A 15 32.07 -0.40 5.08
N GLU A 16 33.06 -1.23 5.39
CA GLU A 16 33.01 -2.68 5.11
C GLU A 16 31.85 -3.37 5.84
N MET A 17 31.59 -2.98 7.09
CA MET A 17 30.46 -3.52 7.85
C MET A 17 29.12 -3.08 7.26
N ARG A 18 29.03 -1.86 6.71
CA ARG A 18 27.82 -1.39 6.01
C ARG A 18 27.57 -2.17 4.72
N ILE A 19 28.61 -2.40 3.92
CA ILE A 19 28.55 -3.26 2.72
C ILE A 19 28.08 -4.67 3.09
N LYS A 20 28.71 -5.31 4.09
CA LYS A 20 28.36 -6.67 4.52
C LYS A 20 26.91 -6.74 5.02
N LYS A 21 26.47 -5.72 5.76
CA LYS A 21 25.08 -5.61 6.21
C LYS A 21 24.12 -5.50 5.03
N ALA A 22 24.42 -4.65 4.05
CA ALA A 22 23.58 -4.46 2.87
C ALA A 22 23.46 -5.74 2.03
N ILE A 23 24.56 -6.48 1.85
CA ILE A 23 24.55 -7.78 1.17
C ILE A 23 23.69 -8.79 1.93
N ASN A 24 23.86 -8.90 3.26
CA ASN A 24 23.06 -9.80 4.07
C ASN A 24 21.56 -9.44 4.01
N GLU A 25 21.24 -8.15 4.03
CA GLU A 25 19.86 -7.67 3.90
C GLU A 25 19.28 -7.99 2.53
N PHE A 26 20.06 -7.85 1.47
CA PHE A 26 19.65 -8.22 0.12
C PHE A 26 19.34 -9.73 -0.01
N HIS A 27 20.20 -10.60 0.53
CA HIS A 27 19.94 -12.04 0.55
C HIS A 27 18.70 -12.38 1.37
N HIS A 28 18.54 -11.73 2.53
CA HIS A 28 17.35 -11.90 3.36
C HIS A 28 16.08 -11.47 2.61
N PHE A 29 16.12 -10.34 1.91
CA PHE A 29 15.03 -9.88 1.05
C PHE A 29 14.70 -10.91 -0.03
N LEU A 30 15.68 -11.45 -0.75
CA LEU A 30 15.41 -12.46 -1.79
C LEU A 30 14.77 -13.74 -1.23
N SER A 31 15.13 -14.14 -0.01
CA SER A 31 14.57 -15.33 0.66
C SER A 31 13.16 -15.14 1.21
N THR A 32 12.78 -13.90 1.57
CA THR A 32 11.53 -13.61 2.29
C THR A 32 10.50 -12.85 1.48
N ALA A 33 10.93 -12.14 0.42
CA ALA A 33 10.07 -11.28 -0.37
C ALA A 33 8.99 -12.09 -1.12
N THR A 34 7.81 -11.50 -1.19
CA THR A 34 6.71 -12.00 -1.99
C THR A 34 6.99 -11.80 -3.48
N GLU A 35 6.32 -12.56 -4.35
CA GLU A 35 6.45 -12.41 -5.81
C GLU A 35 6.04 -11.01 -6.30
N ALA A 36 5.08 -10.38 -5.62
CA ALA A 36 4.68 -9.01 -5.91
C ALA A 36 5.81 -8.01 -5.64
N GLU A 37 6.48 -8.12 -4.49
CA GLU A 37 7.61 -7.25 -4.14
C GLU A 37 8.81 -7.49 -5.06
N LYS A 38 9.10 -8.76 -5.40
CA LYS A 38 10.14 -9.09 -6.38
C LYS A 38 9.86 -8.46 -7.74
N ASN A 39 8.61 -8.46 -8.19
CA ASN A 39 8.22 -7.82 -9.46
C ASN A 39 8.44 -6.31 -9.44
N VAL A 40 8.17 -5.64 -8.31
CA VAL A 40 8.42 -4.20 -8.15
C VAL A 40 9.89 -3.85 -8.31
N VAL A 41 10.80 -4.70 -7.81
CA VAL A 41 12.24 -4.39 -7.77
C VAL A 41 13.06 -5.12 -8.84
N ARG A 42 12.43 -5.93 -9.70
CA ARG A 42 13.10 -6.75 -10.73
C ARG A 42 13.99 -5.95 -11.69
N HIS A 43 13.68 -4.67 -11.90
CA HIS A 43 14.42 -3.80 -12.83
C HIS A 43 15.62 -3.08 -12.17
N VAL A 44 15.85 -3.26 -10.88
CA VAL A 44 16.96 -2.61 -10.17
C VAL A 44 18.29 -3.22 -10.65
N LYS A 45 19.18 -2.38 -11.21
CA LYS A 45 20.51 -2.80 -11.65
C LYS A 45 21.48 -2.89 -10.47
N VAL A 46 22.23 -3.99 -10.39
CA VAL A 46 23.14 -4.29 -9.28
C VAL A 46 24.51 -3.61 -9.37
N GLY A 47 24.69 -2.63 -10.27
CA GLY A 47 26.00 -2.05 -10.62
C GLY A 47 26.46 -0.85 -9.77
N ILE A 48 25.63 -0.36 -8.85
CA ILE A 48 25.84 0.92 -8.12
C ILE A 48 26.35 0.67 -6.68
N GLY A 49 26.66 -0.59 -6.34
CA GLY A 49 27.07 -1.02 -5.01
C GLY A 49 25.89 -1.46 -4.13
N PRO A 50 26.12 -2.38 -3.17
CA PRO A 50 25.06 -3.05 -2.42
C PRO A 50 24.25 -2.10 -1.52
N GLU A 51 24.88 -1.06 -0.97
CA GLU A 51 24.17 -0.04 -0.18
C GLU A 51 23.15 0.73 -1.04
N ALA A 52 23.56 1.15 -2.24
CA ALA A 52 22.70 1.90 -3.16
C ALA A 52 21.54 1.05 -3.68
N VAL A 53 21.80 -0.23 -3.98
CA VAL A 53 20.76 -1.19 -4.39
C VAL A 53 19.71 -1.34 -3.30
N MET A 54 20.11 -1.52 -2.04
CA MET A 54 19.15 -1.66 -0.94
C MET A 54 18.37 -0.37 -0.67
N GLN A 55 19.01 0.79 -0.82
CA GLN A 55 18.32 2.07 -0.70
C GLN A 55 17.24 2.22 -1.77
N GLU A 56 17.54 1.82 -3.00
CA GLU A 56 16.60 1.89 -4.12
C GLU A 56 15.43 0.90 -3.97
N ILE A 57 15.71 -0.33 -3.52
CA ILE A 57 14.68 -1.32 -3.18
C ILE A 57 13.70 -0.74 -2.16
N ARG A 58 14.20 -0.15 -1.08
CA ARG A 58 13.37 0.47 -0.03
C ARG A 58 12.55 1.64 -0.57
N ARG A 59 13.12 2.45 -1.46
CA ARG A 59 12.42 3.57 -2.12
C ARG A 59 11.24 3.05 -2.95
N LEU A 60 11.46 2.08 -3.82
CA LEU A 60 10.44 1.53 -4.72
C LEU A 60 9.29 0.85 -3.96
N LEU A 61 9.61 0.07 -2.93
CA LEU A 61 8.59 -0.56 -2.09
C LEU A 61 7.76 0.48 -1.34
N GLY A 62 8.39 1.53 -0.81
CA GLY A 62 7.70 2.64 -0.15
C GLY A 62 6.75 3.39 -1.10
N GLU A 63 7.18 3.65 -2.33
CA GLU A 63 6.34 4.27 -3.36
C GLU A 63 5.18 3.38 -3.79
N SER A 64 5.42 2.08 -3.95
CA SER A 64 4.38 1.10 -4.27
C SER A 64 3.31 1.06 -3.18
N MET A 65 3.71 0.98 -1.91
CA MET A 65 2.79 1.02 -0.77
C MET A 65 1.99 2.32 -0.69
N ALA A 66 2.62 3.46 -0.99
CA ALA A 66 1.94 4.75 -1.00
C ALA A 66 0.87 4.84 -2.10
N LYS A 67 1.15 4.28 -3.29
CA LYS A 67 0.21 4.23 -4.42
C LYS A 67 -0.91 3.21 -4.22
N CYS A 68 -0.64 2.11 -3.51
CA CYS A 68 -1.63 1.10 -3.14
C CYS A 68 -2.54 1.52 -1.97
N LYS A 69 -2.47 2.77 -1.47
CA LYS A 69 -3.47 3.28 -0.52
C LYS A 69 -4.83 3.34 -1.19
N VAL A 70 -5.56 2.24 -1.00
CA VAL A 70 -6.99 1.97 -1.15
C VAL A 70 -7.78 3.21 -1.56
N ILE A 71 -8.27 3.20 -2.80
CA ILE A 71 -9.41 4.05 -3.20
C ILE A 71 -10.51 3.70 -2.20
N PRO A 72 -10.96 4.62 -1.32
CA PRO A 72 -12.04 4.31 -0.41
C PRO A 72 -13.21 3.83 -1.25
N PHE A 73 -13.72 2.65 -0.90
CA PHE A 73 -14.93 2.11 -1.52
C PHE A 73 -15.96 3.24 -1.54
N PRO A 74 -16.65 3.51 -2.67
CA PRO A 74 -17.61 4.61 -2.74
C PRO A 74 -18.56 4.47 -1.56
N GLN A 75 -18.44 5.34 -0.56
CA GLN A 75 -19.43 5.38 0.49
C GLN A 75 -20.71 5.73 -0.24
N GLU A 76 -21.68 4.81 -0.23
CA GLU A 76 -23.05 5.12 -0.64
C GLU A 76 -23.38 6.45 0.02
N ARG A 77 -23.53 7.49 -0.80
CA ARG A 77 -24.02 8.77 -0.33
C ARG A 77 -25.40 8.44 0.23
N LYS A 78 -25.50 8.22 1.54
CA LYS A 78 -26.78 8.15 2.23
C LYS A 78 -27.48 9.42 1.80
N ARG A 79 -28.49 9.28 0.95
CA ARG A 79 -29.38 10.36 0.51
C ARG A 79 -30.14 10.81 1.75
N LYS A 80 -29.48 11.54 2.64
CA LYS A 80 -30.16 12.37 3.61
C LYS A 80 -30.92 13.38 2.76
N ASN A 81 -32.23 13.41 2.92
CA ASN A 81 -33.18 14.31 2.25
C ASN A 81 -33.96 13.73 1.04
N ALA A 82 -34.40 12.47 1.11
CA ALA A 82 -35.61 12.05 0.37
C ALA A 82 -36.80 11.75 1.31
N ASP A 83 -36.56 11.50 2.60
CA ASP A 83 -37.62 11.14 3.55
C ASP A 83 -38.45 12.33 4.08
N LEU A 84 -38.09 13.56 3.76
CA LEU A 84 -38.90 14.74 4.14
C LEU A 84 -39.91 15.16 3.06
N ALA A 85 -39.89 14.56 1.87
CA ALA A 85 -40.85 14.86 0.81
C ALA A 85 -42.02 13.86 0.71
N LEU A 86 -41.92 12.70 1.36
CA LEU A 86 -42.89 11.60 1.22
C LEU A 86 -44.03 11.59 2.26
N CYS A 87 -44.06 12.55 3.20
CA CYS A 87 -45.16 12.69 4.16
C CYS A 87 -46.31 13.61 3.67
N ARG A 88 -46.39 13.92 2.38
CA ARG A 88 -47.56 14.62 1.82
C ARG A 88 -48.10 13.86 0.62
N ASN A 89 -48.98 12.92 0.96
CA ASN A 89 -50.09 12.41 0.17
C ASN A 89 -49.75 11.56 -1.08
N GLY A 90 -50.06 10.26 -0.97
CA GLY A 90 -50.67 9.51 -2.08
C GLY A 90 -49.83 8.38 -2.69
N LYS A 91 -50.19 7.14 -2.31
CA LYS A 91 -50.07 5.87 -3.05
C LYS A 91 -48.79 5.65 -3.87
N ILE A 92 -47.89 4.82 -3.34
CA ILE A 92 -46.74 4.28 -4.07
C ILE A 92 -47.20 3.00 -4.79
N GLU A 93 -47.47 3.09 -6.09
CA GLU A 93 -47.52 1.93 -6.98
C GLU A 93 -46.08 1.45 -7.25
N PRO A 94 -45.76 0.14 -7.14
CA PRO A 94 -44.42 -0.35 -7.41
C PRO A 94 -44.17 -0.40 -8.92
N THR A 95 -43.43 0.58 -9.45
CA THR A 95 -42.93 0.51 -10.82
C THR A 95 -41.81 -0.54 -10.89
N PHE A 96 -42.14 -1.73 -11.42
CA PHE A 96 -41.14 -2.70 -11.84
C PHE A 96 -40.35 -2.12 -13.03
N LEU A 97 -39.04 -2.01 -12.87
CA LEU A 97 -38.13 -1.68 -13.98
C LEU A 97 -37.99 -2.93 -14.86
N GLU A 98 -38.72 -2.93 -15.98
CA GLU A 98 -38.51 -3.89 -17.07
C GLU A 98 -37.11 -3.68 -17.66
N LEU A 99 -36.25 -4.69 -17.51
CA LEU A 99 -34.96 -4.75 -18.20
C LEU A 99 -35.23 -5.05 -19.68
N ASP A 100 -35.14 -4.02 -20.52
CA ASP A 100 -35.30 -4.16 -21.96
C ASP A 100 -34.30 -5.17 -22.54
N LYS A 101 -34.88 -6.14 -23.24
CA LYS A 101 -34.19 -7.25 -23.89
C LYS A 101 -33.47 -6.78 -25.15
N GLY A 102 -32.19 -7.15 -25.25
CA GLY A 102 -31.61 -7.68 -26.48
C GLY A 102 -31.23 -6.68 -27.58
N ILE A 103 -29.93 -6.36 -27.66
CA ILE A 103 -29.33 -5.89 -28.91
C ILE A 103 -29.19 -7.10 -29.84
N LYS A 104 -30.00 -7.16 -30.91
CA LYS A 104 -29.74 -8.00 -32.08
C LYS A 104 -29.21 -7.11 -33.22
N LYS A 105 -28.19 -7.59 -33.91
CA LYS A 105 -28.02 -7.39 -35.35
C LYS A 105 -28.01 -8.76 -36.00
#